data_AF-A0A2V3XZ66-F1
#
_entry.id   AF-A0A2V3XZ66-F1
#
_cell.length_a   1.000
_cell.length_b   1.000
_cell.length_c   1.000
_cell.angle_alpha   90.00
_cell.angle_beta   90.00
_cell.angle_gamma   90.00
#
_symmetry.space_group_name_H-M   'P 1'
#
loop_
_entity.id
_entity.type
_entity.pdbx_description
1 polymer ?
#
loop_
_entity_poly.entity_id
_entity_poly.type
_entity_poly.pdbx_seq_one_letter_code
_entity_poly.pdbx_strand_id
1 'polypeptide(L)'
;MQVDLLEVIEEFVGGFGVNMTVIKTPDDEIGDFDLGIRKTFMEEGGIGQTVRHLYSFCREGILYFLNDCFEMEYCLFRIPKEEGQYGEMVLVGPYQKEYVDEYQLNMLVQSHKIPMGLMKELQEYYNAVPVMLLYEPWLAVLTAMAGKLYGGVEMEVVRRESIDEYGDMNFFTNPAAEPLAAKLIEERYKAEEELLAAIAQGNMEKALKVHGRFRNFHIAKRYKDPARNFRNLMITANTLYRKAAQAGCVHPVHIDELSCRFAKKIETLMTKTEADRFNLEMIRKYCMLVRNYSLQGYSPLVQKVVNHIDLNLMSDLSLRNLAAEYCVNPSYLSSLFKKEMSVTITAYVNQQRMKQAIRYLNTSNMQIQNIAADVGISDVNYFSKLFKKATGKTPSEYRELILVRTQL
;
A
#
# COMPACT_ATOMS: atom_id res chain seq x y z
N MET A 1 27.30 7.33 13.40
CA MET A 1 26.53 6.31 12.67
C MET A 1 26.86 6.54 11.21
N GLN A 2 27.71 5.69 10.63
CA GLN A 2 28.04 5.77 9.20
C GLN A 2 26.80 5.23 8.48
N VAL A 3 26.17 6.08 7.66
CA VAL A 3 24.99 5.69 6.88
C VAL A 3 25.50 4.93 5.67
N ASP A 4 25.02 3.70 5.47
CA ASP A 4 25.28 2.94 4.26
C ASP A 4 24.50 3.58 3.10
N LEU A 5 25.22 4.25 2.22
CA LEU A 5 24.62 4.96 1.10
C LEU A 5 24.04 4.01 0.04
N LEU A 6 24.58 2.79 -0.09
CA LEU A 6 24.05 1.80 -1.03
C LEU A 6 22.70 1.25 -0.53
N GLU A 7 22.59 0.97 0.77
CA GLU A 7 21.32 0.58 1.39
C GLU A 7 20.26 1.68 1.23
N VAL A 8 20.65 2.95 1.41
CA VAL A 8 19.75 4.10 1.19
C VAL A 8 19.27 4.18 -0.27
N ILE A 9 20.16 3.94 -1.24
CA ILE A 9 19.79 3.90 -2.66
C ILE A 9 18.81 2.75 -2.91
N GLU A 10 19.10 1.56 -2.39
CA GLU A 10 18.22 0.38 -2.52
C GLU A 10 16.83 0.64 -1.97
N GLU A 11 16.74 1.18 -0.75
CA GLU A 11 15.45 1.52 -0.13
C GLU A 11 14.71 2.59 -0.92
N PHE A 12 15.42 3.60 -1.42
CA PHE A 12 14.83 4.66 -2.23
C PHE A 12 14.24 4.11 -3.52
N VAL A 13 15.03 3.42 -4.35
CA VAL A 13 14.57 2.90 -5.64
C VAL A 13 13.51 1.82 -5.46
N GLY A 14 13.64 0.99 -4.42
CA GLY A 14 12.64 0.00 -4.01
C GLY A 14 11.33 0.63 -3.52
N GLY A 15 11.34 1.88 -3.06
CA GLY A 15 10.15 2.67 -2.75
C GLY A 15 9.34 3.05 -3.99
N PHE A 16 10.00 3.17 -5.14
CA PHE A 16 9.38 3.27 -6.47
C PHE A 16 9.23 1.89 -7.14
N GLY A 17 9.56 0.82 -6.42
CA GLY A 17 9.67 -0.57 -6.86
C GLY A 17 10.39 -0.77 -8.19
N VAL A 18 11.48 -0.02 -8.34
CA VAL A 18 12.56 -0.31 -9.30
C VAL A 18 13.55 -1.24 -8.61
N ASN A 19 14.05 -2.24 -9.33
CA ASN A 19 15.05 -3.15 -8.79
C ASN A 19 16.44 -2.49 -8.79
N MET A 20 17.22 -2.81 -7.75
CA MET A 20 18.64 -2.53 -7.71
C MET A 20 19.38 -3.86 -7.74
N THR A 21 20.23 -4.05 -8.73
CA THR A 21 21.05 -5.25 -8.89
C THR A 21 22.51 -4.87 -8.70
N VAL A 22 23.18 -5.53 -7.77
CA VAL A 22 24.62 -5.34 -7.54
C VAL A 22 25.38 -6.43 -8.29
N ILE A 23 26.26 -6.02 -9.20
CA ILE A 23 27.07 -6.91 -10.03
C ILE A 23 28.44 -7.05 -9.39
N LYS A 24 28.83 -8.29 -9.05
CA LYS A 24 30.08 -8.57 -8.33
C LYS A 24 31.23 -8.94 -9.24
N THR A 25 30.97 -9.63 -10.35
CA THR A 25 32.00 -10.12 -11.26
C THR A 25 31.55 -10.05 -12.73
N PRO A 26 32.48 -10.09 -13.70
CA PRO A 26 32.14 -10.16 -15.13
C PRO A 26 31.36 -11.41 -15.55
N ASP A 27 31.48 -12.49 -14.78
CA ASP A 27 30.76 -13.75 -14.99
C ASP A 27 29.58 -13.91 -14.02
N ASP A 28 29.14 -12.81 -13.38
CA ASP A 28 27.97 -12.83 -12.49
C ASP A 28 26.70 -13.11 -13.28
N GLU A 29 25.92 -14.08 -12.85
CA GLU A 29 24.59 -14.34 -13.38
C GLU A 29 23.62 -13.36 -12.70
N ILE A 30 23.55 -12.12 -13.20
CA ILE A 30 22.74 -11.01 -12.65
C ILE A 30 21.22 -11.26 -12.60
N GLY A 31 20.78 -12.52 -12.79
CA GLY A 31 19.45 -12.99 -12.45
C GLY A 31 18.33 -12.31 -13.25
N ASP A 32 17.14 -12.25 -12.65
CA ASP A 32 15.94 -11.60 -13.18
C ASP A 32 15.99 -10.06 -12.98
N PHE A 33 17.13 -9.42 -13.23
CA PHE A 33 17.27 -7.97 -13.06
C PHE A 33 16.21 -7.21 -13.88
N ASP A 34 15.88 -7.74 -15.06
CA ASP A 34 14.85 -7.28 -15.99
C ASP A 34 13.54 -8.05 -15.83
N LEU A 35 13.24 -8.52 -14.62
CA LEU A 35 12.08 -9.33 -14.28
C LEU A 35 11.98 -10.67 -15.04
N GLY A 36 13.04 -11.08 -15.77
CA GLY A 36 13.07 -12.33 -16.52
C GLY A 36 12.58 -12.20 -17.96
N ILE A 37 12.45 -10.98 -18.50
CA ILE A 37 12.08 -10.79 -19.90
C ILE A 37 13.12 -11.41 -20.84
N ARG A 38 14.43 -11.22 -20.60
CA ARG A 38 15.47 -11.81 -21.47
C ARG A 38 15.48 -13.33 -21.39
N LYS A 39 15.24 -13.94 -20.23
CA LYS A 39 15.12 -15.41 -20.12
C LYS A 39 13.95 -15.97 -20.92
N THR A 40 12.90 -15.17 -21.08
CA THR A 40 11.68 -15.57 -21.79
C THR A 40 11.82 -15.38 -23.30
N PHE A 41 12.54 -14.33 -23.71
CA PHE A 41 12.56 -13.87 -25.09
C PHE A 41 13.90 -14.12 -25.80
N MET A 42 15.04 -14.28 -25.13
CA MET A 42 16.38 -14.40 -25.75
C MET A 42 17.07 -15.75 -25.46
N GLU A 43 17.81 -16.29 -26.44
CA GLU A 43 18.54 -17.57 -26.33
C GLU A 43 19.55 -17.65 -25.15
N GLU A 44 19.80 -18.87 -24.65
CA GLU A 44 20.73 -19.18 -23.54
C GLU A 44 22.16 -18.71 -23.89
N GLY A 45 22.53 -17.52 -23.41
CA GLY A 45 23.82 -16.88 -23.67
C GLY A 45 23.79 -15.36 -23.55
N GLY A 46 22.61 -14.74 -23.71
CA GLY A 46 22.45 -13.28 -23.71
C GLY A 46 22.84 -12.60 -22.39
N ILE A 47 22.46 -13.15 -21.23
CA ILE A 47 22.65 -12.48 -19.92
C ILE A 47 24.14 -12.31 -19.56
N GLY A 48 24.95 -13.36 -19.76
CA GLY A 48 26.39 -13.29 -19.51
C GLY A 48 27.12 -12.37 -20.50
N GLN A 49 26.63 -12.27 -21.74
CA GLN A 49 27.12 -11.30 -22.71
C GLN A 49 26.78 -9.86 -22.30
N THR A 50 25.57 -9.61 -21.80
CA THR A 50 25.16 -8.29 -21.29
C THR A 50 26.10 -7.81 -20.19
N VAL A 51 26.39 -8.64 -19.19
CA VAL A 51 27.31 -8.25 -18.09
C VAL A 51 28.69 -7.90 -18.63
N ARG A 52 29.29 -8.76 -19.47
CA ARG A 52 30.60 -8.48 -20.07
C ARG A 52 30.59 -7.21 -20.92
N HIS A 53 29.52 -6.97 -21.66
CA HIS A 53 29.32 -5.74 -22.42
C HIS A 53 29.31 -4.52 -21.48
N LEU A 54 28.60 -4.55 -20.36
CA LEU A 54 28.63 -3.49 -19.35
C LEU A 54 30.04 -3.22 -18.82
N TYR A 55 30.81 -4.28 -18.51
CA TYR A 55 32.21 -4.16 -18.08
C TYR A 55 33.11 -3.53 -19.14
N SER A 56 32.81 -3.70 -20.44
CA SER A 56 33.64 -3.19 -21.54
C SER A 56 33.68 -1.65 -21.60
N PHE A 57 32.64 -0.98 -21.09
CA PHE A 57 32.51 0.48 -21.19
C PHE A 57 32.29 1.21 -19.87
N CYS A 58 31.81 0.54 -18.81
CA CYS A 58 31.49 1.19 -17.54
C CYS A 58 32.78 1.56 -16.76
N ARG A 59 32.97 2.86 -16.54
CA ARG A 59 34.13 3.44 -15.85
C ARG A 59 33.75 4.04 -14.50
N GLU A 60 34.73 4.14 -13.59
CA GLU A 60 34.55 4.81 -12.30
C GLU A 60 34.28 6.31 -12.49
N GLY A 61 33.41 6.88 -11.66
CA GLY A 61 33.07 8.31 -11.71
C GLY A 61 32.11 8.74 -12.83
N ILE A 62 31.61 7.78 -13.62
CA ILE A 62 30.62 8.03 -14.69
C ILE A 62 29.30 7.34 -14.36
N LEU A 63 28.20 8.07 -14.53
CA LEU A 63 26.83 7.58 -14.40
C LEU A 63 26.24 7.38 -15.79
N TYR A 64 25.82 6.16 -16.08
CA TYR A 64 25.26 5.80 -17.37
C TYR A 64 23.75 5.67 -17.28
N PHE A 65 23.02 6.37 -18.16
CA PHE A 65 21.62 6.08 -18.42
C PHE A 65 21.54 5.32 -19.74
N LEU A 66 20.96 4.12 -19.65
CA LEU A 66 20.89 3.14 -20.73
C LEU A 66 19.43 2.82 -21.03
N ASN A 67 19.17 2.43 -22.27
CA ASN A 67 17.94 1.78 -22.68
C ASN A 67 18.22 0.37 -23.19
N ASP A 68 17.18 -0.42 -23.38
CA ASP A 68 17.29 -1.75 -23.98
C ASP A 68 16.39 -1.94 -25.20
N CYS A 69 16.48 -3.11 -25.81
CA CYS A 69 15.68 -3.50 -26.95
C CYS A 69 14.18 -3.66 -26.67
N PHE A 70 13.78 -3.67 -25.39
CA PHE A 70 12.40 -3.60 -24.94
C PHE A 70 12.01 -2.17 -24.53
N GLU A 71 12.78 -1.15 -24.93
CA GLU A 71 12.53 0.26 -24.61
C GLU A 71 12.44 0.54 -23.10
N MET A 72 13.11 -0.28 -22.28
CA MET A 72 13.22 -0.10 -20.83
C MET A 72 14.46 0.71 -20.50
N GLU A 73 14.38 1.53 -19.46
CA GLU A 73 15.48 2.36 -18.99
C GLU A 73 16.18 1.76 -17.78
N TYR A 74 17.49 2.04 -17.69
CA TYR A 74 18.37 1.62 -16.62
C TYR A 74 19.34 2.74 -16.26
N CYS A 75 19.83 2.71 -15.03
CA CYS A 75 20.92 3.54 -14.53
C CYS A 75 22.05 2.62 -14.05
N LEU A 76 23.27 2.85 -14.53
CA LEU A 76 24.45 2.02 -14.24
C LEU A 76 25.61 2.88 -13.76
N PHE A 77 26.29 2.44 -12.70
CA PHE A 77 27.54 3.05 -12.24
C PHE A 77 28.42 2.03 -11.51
N ARG A 78 29.74 2.28 -11.48
CA ARG A 78 30.69 1.51 -10.67
C ARG A 78 30.58 1.88 -9.19
N ILE A 79 30.73 0.88 -8.31
CA ILE A 79 30.87 1.10 -6.87
C ILE A 79 32.30 1.59 -6.60
N PRO A 80 32.50 2.68 -5.84
CA PRO A 80 33.83 3.12 -5.45
C PRO A 80 34.62 2.01 -4.75
N LYS A 81 35.92 1.92 -4.97
CA LYS A 81 36.79 0.89 -4.37
C LYS A 81 36.70 0.82 -2.84
N GLU A 82 36.43 1.96 -2.20
CA GLU A 82 36.25 2.06 -0.74
C GLU A 82 35.04 1.25 -0.25
N GLU A 83 34.02 1.08 -1.10
CA GLU A 83 32.79 0.32 -0.85
C GLU A 83 32.79 -1.02 -1.60
N GLY A 84 33.96 -1.49 -2.05
CA GLY A 84 34.10 -2.71 -2.88
C GLY A 84 33.64 -4.01 -2.20
N GLN A 85 33.29 -3.99 -0.91
CA GLN A 85 32.69 -5.13 -0.21
C GLN A 85 31.30 -5.50 -0.74
N TYR A 86 30.58 -4.55 -1.36
CA TYR A 86 29.22 -4.79 -1.88
C TYR A 86 29.25 -5.40 -3.29
N GLY A 87 30.21 -5.03 -4.13
CA GLY A 87 30.38 -5.48 -5.51
C GLY A 87 31.20 -4.48 -6.33
N GLU A 88 31.14 -4.60 -7.67
CA GLU A 88 31.87 -3.73 -8.59
C GLU A 88 30.98 -2.69 -9.28
N MET A 89 29.70 -3.01 -9.53
CA MET A 89 28.75 -2.13 -10.22
C MET A 89 27.34 -2.25 -9.64
N VAL A 90 26.55 -1.21 -9.84
CA VAL A 90 25.11 -1.18 -9.53
C VAL A 90 24.34 -0.89 -10.81
N LEU A 91 23.32 -1.71 -11.07
CA LEU A 91 22.33 -1.53 -12.12
C LEU A 91 20.96 -1.27 -11.48
N VAL A 92 20.38 -0.10 -11.71
CA VAL A 92 19.05 0.30 -11.26
C VAL A 92 18.10 0.27 -12.45
N GLY A 93 17.07 -0.56 -12.40
CA GLY A 93 16.12 -0.76 -13.49
C GLY A 93 15.44 -2.14 -13.39
N PRO A 94 14.54 -2.47 -14.31
CA PRO A 94 14.01 -1.64 -15.40
C PRO A 94 13.00 -0.60 -14.90
N TYR A 95 12.88 0.51 -15.62
CA TYR A 95 11.77 1.46 -15.47
C TYR A 95 11.38 2.07 -16.82
N GLN A 96 10.14 2.56 -16.92
CA GLN A 96 9.60 3.22 -18.11
C GLN A 96 9.58 4.74 -17.94
N LYS A 97 9.80 5.48 -19.03
CA LYS A 97 9.63 6.96 -19.08
C LYS A 97 8.16 7.37 -19.11
N GLU A 98 7.35 6.58 -19.79
CA GLU A 98 5.94 6.84 -20.03
C GLU A 98 5.16 5.54 -20.12
N TYR A 99 3.83 5.65 -20.15
CA TYR A 99 2.99 4.48 -20.36
C TYR A 99 3.07 4.03 -21.81
N VAL A 100 3.44 2.77 -22.02
CA VAL A 100 3.35 2.15 -23.34
C VAL A 100 1.90 1.73 -23.60
N ASP A 101 1.34 2.23 -24.71
CA ASP A 101 0.02 1.82 -25.16
C ASP A 101 0.08 0.57 -26.07
N GLU A 102 -1.10 0.05 -26.41
CA GLU A 102 -1.22 -1.16 -27.22
C GLU A 102 -0.67 -0.95 -28.65
N TYR A 103 -0.67 0.29 -29.16
CA TYR A 103 -0.11 0.59 -30.47
C TYR A 103 1.41 0.54 -30.44
N GLN A 104 2.04 1.18 -29.46
CA GLN A 104 3.49 1.14 -29.23
C GLN A 104 3.97 -0.30 -29.01
N LEU A 105 3.23 -1.09 -28.22
CA LEU A 105 3.55 -2.50 -28.00
C LEU A 105 3.49 -3.32 -29.29
N ASN A 106 2.47 -3.10 -30.13
CA ASN A 106 2.36 -3.76 -31.43
C ASN A 106 3.49 -3.35 -32.38
N MET A 107 3.90 -2.08 -32.35
CA MET A 107 5.05 -1.59 -33.13
C MET A 107 6.35 -2.29 -32.71
N LEU A 108 6.57 -2.47 -31.40
CA LEU A 108 7.72 -3.20 -30.87
C LEU A 108 7.73 -4.66 -31.33
N VAL A 109 6.57 -5.33 -31.26
CA VAL A 109 6.42 -6.73 -31.70
C VAL A 109 6.74 -6.88 -33.18
N GLN A 110 6.31 -5.92 -34.01
CA GLN A 110 6.61 -5.92 -35.45
C GLN A 110 8.07 -5.63 -35.75
N SER A 111 8.67 -4.61 -35.12
CA SER A 111 10.07 -4.21 -35.37
C SER A 111 11.05 -5.30 -34.97
N HIS A 112 10.79 -5.98 -33.85
CA HIS A 112 11.63 -7.03 -33.30
C HIS A 112 11.22 -8.44 -33.73
N LYS A 113 10.18 -8.58 -34.58
CA LYS A 113 9.66 -9.88 -35.07
C LYS A 113 9.32 -10.85 -33.94
N ILE A 114 8.80 -10.34 -32.82
CA ILE A 114 8.42 -11.13 -31.66
C ILE A 114 7.22 -12.03 -32.04
N PRO A 115 7.25 -13.34 -31.74
CA PRO A 115 6.11 -14.22 -32.01
C PRO A 115 4.81 -13.74 -31.33
N MET A 116 3.70 -13.71 -32.07
CA MET A 116 2.39 -13.26 -31.52
C MET A 116 1.94 -14.06 -30.29
N GLY A 117 2.37 -15.33 -30.16
CA GLY A 117 2.08 -16.16 -29.00
C GLY A 117 2.65 -15.62 -27.68
N LEU A 118 3.67 -14.77 -27.73
CA LEU A 118 4.32 -14.15 -26.57
C LEU A 118 3.75 -12.76 -26.24
N MET A 119 2.72 -12.29 -26.95
CA MET A 119 2.11 -10.98 -26.71
C MET A 119 1.65 -10.82 -25.25
N LYS A 120 1.09 -11.89 -24.66
CA LYS A 120 0.64 -11.86 -23.26
C LYS A 120 1.80 -11.71 -22.28
N GLU A 121 2.92 -12.39 -22.54
CA GLU A 121 4.15 -12.29 -21.75
C GLU A 121 4.66 -10.85 -21.74
N LEU A 122 4.71 -10.24 -22.92
CA LEU A 122 5.14 -8.86 -23.08
C LEU A 122 4.18 -7.89 -22.39
N GLN A 123 2.86 -8.05 -22.56
CA GLN A 123 1.86 -7.20 -21.91
C GLN A 123 1.97 -7.22 -20.38
N GLU A 124 2.09 -8.41 -19.77
CA GLU A 124 2.24 -8.51 -18.31
C GLU A 124 3.59 -7.96 -17.84
N TYR A 125 4.65 -8.10 -18.64
CA TYR A 125 5.93 -7.46 -18.35
C TYR A 125 5.83 -5.93 -18.28
N TYR A 126 5.32 -5.27 -19.33
CA TYR A 126 5.15 -3.81 -19.33
C TYR A 126 4.20 -3.33 -18.22
N ASN A 127 3.23 -4.18 -17.86
CA ASN A 127 2.36 -3.90 -16.74
C ASN A 127 3.10 -3.97 -15.40
N ALA A 128 4.09 -4.83 -15.23
CA ALA A 128 4.85 -4.98 -13.99
C ALA A 128 5.97 -3.93 -13.81
N VAL A 129 6.53 -3.40 -14.90
CA VAL A 129 7.61 -2.43 -14.84
C VAL A 129 7.11 -1.04 -14.37
N PRO A 130 7.76 -0.39 -13.39
CA PRO A 130 7.36 0.93 -12.90
C PRO A 130 7.52 2.03 -13.95
N VAL A 131 6.62 3.02 -13.92
CA VAL A 131 6.62 4.19 -14.84
C VAL A 131 7.00 5.47 -14.09
N MET A 132 8.08 6.12 -14.53
CA MET A 132 8.64 7.35 -13.95
C MET A 132 8.09 8.60 -14.62
N LEU A 133 6.87 9.00 -14.23
CA LEU A 133 6.21 10.19 -14.78
C LEU A 133 6.94 11.52 -14.53
N LEU A 134 7.78 11.57 -13.48
CA LEU A 134 8.68 12.68 -13.20
C LEU A 134 10.11 12.26 -13.54
N TYR A 135 10.35 12.02 -14.83
CA TYR A 135 11.60 11.44 -15.31
C TYR A 135 12.84 12.29 -14.98
N GLU A 136 12.83 13.59 -15.29
CA GLU A 136 14.01 14.43 -15.04
C GLU A 136 14.34 14.57 -13.54
N PRO A 137 13.37 14.79 -12.61
CA PRO A 137 13.64 14.71 -11.18
C PRO A 137 14.18 13.36 -10.73
N TRP A 138 13.68 12.26 -11.29
CA TRP A 138 14.17 10.90 -10.99
C TRP A 138 15.66 10.77 -11.34
N LEU A 139 16.06 11.19 -12.55
CA LEU A 139 17.48 11.18 -12.95
C LEU A 139 18.33 12.04 -12.03
N ALA A 140 17.88 13.25 -11.71
CA ALA A 140 18.62 14.17 -10.85
C ALA A 140 18.89 13.59 -9.46
N VAL A 141 17.92 12.88 -8.88
CA VAL A 141 18.08 12.21 -7.58
C VAL A 141 19.08 11.06 -7.68
N LEU A 142 18.98 10.21 -8.70
CA LEU A 142 19.95 9.12 -8.90
C LEU A 142 21.38 9.66 -9.09
N THR A 143 21.54 10.74 -9.88
CA THR A 143 22.84 11.40 -10.05
C THR A 143 23.39 11.95 -8.75
N ALA A 144 22.56 12.61 -7.94
CA ALA A 144 22.98 13.13 -6.65
C ALA A 144 23.37 12.01 -5.68
N MET A 145 22.62 10.91 -5.64
CA MET A 145 22.92 9.76 -4.80
C MET A 145 24.21 9.05 -5.22
N ALA A 146 24.40 8.81 -6.51
CA ALA A 146 25.63 8.22 -7.04
C ALA A 146 26.84 9.13 -6.77
N GLY A 147 26.72 10.45 -7.01
CA GLY A 147 27.79 11.40 -6.70
C GLY A 147 28.17 11.44 -5.22
N LYS A 148 27.21 11.20 -4.31
CA LYS A 148 27.49 11.08 -2.87
C LYS A 148 28.33 9.85 -2.52
N LEU A 149 28.19 8.74 -3.25
CA LEU A 149 29.08 7.58 -3.08
C LEU A 149 30.53 7.94 -3.42
N TYR A 150 30.75 8.82 -4.39
CA TYR A 150 32.08 9.32 -4.78
C TYR A 150 32.52 10.55 -3.97
N GLY A 151 32.13 10.65 -2.69
CA GLY A 151 32.54 11.75 -1.82
C GLY A 151 31.88 13.11 -2.12
N GLY A 152 30.80 13.11 -2.92
CA GLY A 152 30.07 14.32 -3.32
C GLY A 152 30.64 15.02 -4.55
N VAL A 153 31.42 14.31 -5.37
CA VAL A 153 31.92 14.80 -6.65
C VAL A 153 30.80 14.80 -7.68
N GLU A 154 30.80 15.81 -8.57
CA GLU A 154 29.90 15.84 -9.72
C GLU A 154 30.31 14.74 -10.71
N MET A 155 29.44 13.75 -10.89
CA MET A 155 29.68 12.65 -11.82
C MET A 155 29.43 13.09 -13.25
N GLU A 156 30.25 12.58 -14.17
CA GLU A 156 29.95 12.69 -15.60
C GLU A 156 28.72 11.83 -15.93
N VAL A 157 27.72 12.41 -16.59
CA VAL A 157 26.49 11.70 -16.98
C VAL A 157 26.54 11.39 -18.46
N VAL A 158 26.51 10.10 -18.80
CA VAL A 158 26.52 9.62 -20.18
C VAL A 158 25.17 8.96 -20.49
N ARG A 159 24.51 9.41 -21.55
CA ARG A 159 23.34 8.71 -22.12
C ARG A 159 23.84 7.83 -23.26
N ARG A 160 23.57 6.53 -23.20
CA ARG A 160 23.97 5.54 -24.23
C ARG A 160 22.75 4.80 -24.75
N GLU A 161 22.83 4.36 -26.00
CA GLU A 161 21.66 3.84 -26.75
C GLU A 161 21.32 2.36 -26.51
N SER A 162 22.14 1.58 -25.80
CA SER A 162 21.75 0.20 -25.48
C SER A 162 22.58 -0.44 -24.36
N ILE A 163 21.91 -1.23 -23.51
CA ILE A 163 22.52 -2.27 -22.67
C ILE A 163 22.84 -3.54 -23.49
N ASP A 164 22.15 -3.74 -24.60
CA ASP A 164 22.28 -4.89 -25.48
C ASP A 164 23.34 -4.64 -26.55
N GLU A 165 24.23 -5.61 -26.76
CA GLU A 165 25.24 -5.55 -27.81
C GLU A 165 24.60 -5.75 -29.19
N TYR A 166 24.81 -4.83 -30.13
CA TYR A 166 24.26 -4.90 -31.48
C TYR A 166 24.73 -6.17 -32.20
N GLY A 167 23.89 -7.20 -32.29
CA GLY A 167 24.24 -8.41 -33.06
C GLY A 167 23.33 -9.62 -32.92
N ASP A 168 22.82 -9.93 -31.72
CA ASP A 168 22.08 -11.18 -31.46
C ASP A 168 20.70 -10.90 -30.82
N MET A 169 19.72 -10.62 -31.67
CA MET A 169 18.30 -10.58 -31.29
C MET A 169 17.59 -11.80 -31.87
N ASN A 170 18.15 -13.00 -31.63
CA ASN A 170 17.47 -14.24 -31.93
C ASN A 170 16.45 -14.50 -30.82
N PHE A 171 15.23 -14.07 -31.05
CA PHE A 171 14.14 -14.33 -30.12
C PHE A 171 13.70 -15.79 -30.17
N PHE A 172 13.42 -16.39 -29.02
CA PHE A 172 12.88 -17.76 -28.97
C PHE A 172 11.61 -17.89 -29.82
N THR A 173 11.55 -18.94 -30.64
CA THR A 173 10.31 -19.38 -31.32
C THR A 173 9.50 -20.36 -30.47
N ASN A 174 9.99 -20.76 -29.29
CA ASN A 174 9.35 -21.76 -28.42
C ASN A 174 9.04 -21.16 -27.05
N PRO A 175 7.85 -21.39 -26.45
CA PRO A 175 7.51 -20.81 -25.16
C PRO A 175 8.45 -21.31 -24.06
N ALA A 176 8.89 -20.40 -23.20
CA ALA A 176 9.72 -20.70 -22.03
C ALA A 176 9.07 -21.81 -21.17
N ALA A 177 9.91 -22.59 -20.47
CA ALA A 177 9.46 -23.69 -19.60
C ALA A 177 8.51 -23.22 -18.48
N GLU A 178 8.60 -21.95 -18.09
CA GLU A 178 7.75 -21.30 -17.11
C GLU A 178 7.24 -19.94 -17.68
N PRO A 179 5.92 -19.69 -17.77
CA PRO A 179 5.40 -18.46 -18.35
C PRO A 179 5.66 -17.24 -17.44
N LEU A 180 6.37 -16.22 -17.95
CA LEU A 180 6.67 -14.97 -17.25
C LEU A 180 5.39 -14.25 -16.77
N ALA A 181 4.36 -14.22 -17.60
CA ALA A 181 3.05 -13.66 -17.28
C ALA A 181 2.43 -14.34 -16.06
N ALA A 182 2.57 -15.66 -15.93
CA ALA A 182 2.05 -16.37 -14.77
C ALA A 182 2.80 -15.93 -13.49
N LYS A 183 4.14 -15.89 -13.55
CA LYS A 183 4.99 -15.44 -12.44
C LYS A 183 4.66 -14.00 -12.01
N LEU A 184 4.56 -13.06 -12.94
CA LEU A 184 4.24 -11.65 -12.65
C LEU A 184 2.83 -11.48 -12.08
N ILE A 185 1.87 -12.28 -12.55
CA ILE A 185 0.53 -12.33 -11.98
C ILE A 185 0.59 -12.83 -10.54
N GLU A 186 1.31 -13.93 -10.27
CA GLU A 186 1.47 -14.47 -8.92
C GLU A 186 2.13 -13.47 -7.96
N GLU A 187 3.17 -12.77 -8.40
CA GLU A 187 3.83 -11.72 -7.62
C GLU A 187 2.86 -10.57 -7.28
N ARG A 188 2.01 -10.15 -8.22
CA ARG A 188 0.96 -9.16 -7.96
C ARG A 188 -0.02 -9.64 -6.90
N TYR A 189 -0.47 -10.91 -6.97
CA TYR A 189 -1.38 -11.48 -5.98
C TYR A 189 -0.73 -11.58 -4.59
N LYS A 190 0.55 -11.92 -4.53
CA LYS A 190 1.33 -11.92 -3.29
C LYS A 190 1.42 -10.51 -2.69
N ALA A 191 1.70 -9.49 -3.51
CA ALA A 191 1.73 -8.10 -3.06
C ALA A 191 0.35 -7.61 -2.56
N GLU A 192 -0.74 -8.03 -3.23
CA GLU A 192 -2.11 -7.78 -2.76
C GLU A 192 -2.34 -8.40 -1.38
N GLU A 193 -1.98 -9.67 -1.20
CA GLU A 193 -2.14 -10.38 0.07
C GLU A 193 -1.34 -9.72 1.21
N GLU A 194 -0.09 -9.31 0.93
CA GLU A 194 0.74 -8.56 1.89
C GLU A 194 0.10 -7.22 2.30
N LEU A 195 -0.51 -6.50 1.36
CA LEU A 195 -1.23 -5.26 1.64
C LEU A 195 -2.45 -5.53 2.53
N LEU A 196 -3.26 -6.54 2.19
CA LEU A 196 -4.44 -6.91 2.97
C LEU A 196 -4.07 -7.38 4.38
N ALA A 197 -2.99 -8.14 4.52
CA ALA A 197 -2.47 -8.54 5.83
C ALA A 197 -2.02 -7.33 6.65
N ALA A 198 -1.33 -6.36 6.05
CA ALA A 198 -0.92 -5.14 6.74
C ALA A 198 -2.14 -4.30 7.20
N ILE A 199 -3.17 -4.19 6.36
CA ILE A 199 -4.43 -3.53 6.73
C ILE A 199 -5.13 -4.27 7.87
N ALA A 200 -5.22 -5.61 7.81
CA ALA A 200 -5.84 -6.45 8.84
C ALA A 200 -5.13 -6.35 10.20
N GLN A 201 -3.84 -6.03 10.21
CA GLN A 201 -3.06 -5.76 11.43
C GLN A 201 -3.12 -4.27 11.86
N GLY A 202 -3.77 -3.41 11.08
CA GLY A 202 -3.76 -1.96 11.30
C GLY A 202 -2.38 -1.34 11.14
N ASN A 203 -1.44 -1.99 10.44
CA ASN A 203 -0.09 -1.49 10.23
C ASN A 203 -0.06 -0.53 9.03
N MET A 204 -0.36 0.74 9.30
CA MET A 204 -0.43 1.79 8.28
C MET A 204 0.89 1.96 7.50
N GLU A 205 2.03 1.93 8.18
CA GLU A 205 3.34 2.15 7.57
C GLU A 205 3.67 1.04 6.58
N LYS A 206 3.54 -0.23 7.01
CA LYS A 206 3.73 -1.39 6.14
C LYS A 206 2.74 -1.38 4.97
N ALA A 207 1.47 -1.06 5.22
CA ALA A 207 0.46 -1.00 4.17
C ALA A 207 0.79 0.04 3.09
N LEU A 208 1.27 1.22 3.48
CA LEU A 208 1.69 2.25 2.53
C LEU A 208 2.96 1.86 1.75
N LYS A 209 3.93 1.20 2.41
CA LYS A 209 5.15 0.69 1.75
C LYS A 209 4.81 -0.37 0.69
N VAL A 210 3.98 -1.35 1.04
CA VAL A 210 3.54 -2.41 0.10
C VAL A 210 2.69 -1.82 -1.03
N HIS A 211 1.80 -0.87 -0.72
CA HIS A 211 1.02 -0.20 -1.75
C HIS A 211 1.89 0.57 -2.75
N GLY A 212 3.02 1.15 -2.32
CA GLY A 212 4.01 1.75 -3.21
C GLY A 212 4.52 0.77 -4.27
N ARG A 213 4.85 -0.47 -3.87
CA ARG A 213 5.21 -1.56 -4.79
C ARG A 213 4.05 -2.00 -5.66
N PHE A 214 2.85 -2.09 -5.08
CA PHE A 214 1.63 -2.48 -5.80
C PHE A 214 1.25 -1.48 -6.89
N ARG A 215 1.55 -0.19 -6.71
CA ARG A 215 1.32 0.86 -7.72
C ARG A 215 2.07 0.58 -9.03
N ASN A 216 3.13 -0.22 -8.99
CA ASN A 216 3.92 -0.56 -10.17
C ASN A 216 3.29 -1.66 -11.01
N PHE A 217 2.40 -2.47 -10.43
CA PHE A 217 1.61 -3.43 -11.19
C PHE A 217 0.40 -2.74 -11.81
N HIS A 218 0.51 -2.41 -13.08
CA HIS A 218 -0.58 -1.91 -13.89
C HIS A 218 -1.57 -3.05 -14.14
N ILE A 219 -2.74 -2.97 -13.50
CA ILE A 219 -3.84 -3.85 -13.88
C ILE A 219 -4.29 -3.43 -15.28
N ALA A 220 -4.16 -4.34 -16.24
CA ALA A 220 -4.57 -4.14 -17.62
C ALA A 220 -5.95 -3.46 -17.69
N LYS A 221 -6.08 -2.47 -18.59
CA LYS A 221 -7.32 -1.72 -18.77
C LYS A 221 -8.45 -2.70 -19.13
N ARG A 222 -9.43 -2.83 -18.24
CA ARG A 222 -10.60 -3.71 -18.49
C ARG A 222 -11.69 -2.99 -19.29
N TYR A 223 -11.59 -1.66 -19.41
CA TYR A 223 -12.56 -0.80 -20.05
C TYR A 223 -11.89 0.29 -20.88
N LYS A 224 -12.54 0.68 -21.99
CA LYS A 224 -12.08 1.74 -22.89
C LYS A 224 -12.09 3.13 -22.25
N ASP A 225 -13.08 3.42 -21.39
CA ASP A 225 -13.16 4.69 -20.66
C ASP A 225 -12.19 4.71 -19.47
N PRO A 226 -11.16 5.58 -19.49
CA PRO A 226 -10.20 5.68 -18.40
C PRO A 226 -10.84 6.03 -17.05
N ALA A 227 -11.88 6.87 -17.05
CA ALA A 227 -12.56 7.32 -15.84
C ALA A 227 -13.35 6.20 -15.17
N ARG A 228 -14.01 5.36 -15.97
CA ARG A 228 -14.66 4.14 -15.49
C ARG A 228 -13.65 3.10 -15.00
N ASN A 229 -12.51 2.96 -15.67
CA ASN A 229 -11.51 1.97 -15.31
C ASN A 229 -10.97 2.18 -13.89
N PHE A 230 -10.48 3.39 -13.54
CA PHE A 230 -9.95 3.61 -12.20
C PHE A 230 -11.03 3.56 -11.11
N ARG A 231 -12.27 4.01 -11.38
CA ARG A 231 -13.36 3.91 -10.39
C ARG A 231 -13.69 2.45 -10.06
N ASN A 232 -13.74 1.58 -11.07
CA ASN A 232 -13.98 0.15 -10.86
C ASN A 232 -12.85 -0.52 -10.07
N LEU A 233 -11.60 -0.15 -10.34
CA LEU A 233 -10.46 -0.61 -9.54
C LEU A 233 -10.56 -0.13 -8.10
N MET A 234 -10.99 1.11 -7.87
CA MET A 234 -11.20 1.66 -6.53
C MET A 234 -12.33 0.97 -5.76
N ILE A 235 -13.43 0.61 -6.42
CA ILE A 235 -14.50 -0.19 -5.81
C ILE A 235 -13.99 -1.59 -5.43
N THR A 236 -13.15 -2.18 -6.29
CA THR A 236 -12.52 -3.48 -6.01
C THR A 236 -11.58 -3.36 -4.81
N ALA A 237 -10.71 -2.34 -4.78
CA ALA A 237 -9.83 -2.06 -3.64
C ALA A 237 -10.62 -1.85 -2.35
N ASN A 238 -11.67 -1.02 -2.37
CA ASN A 238 -12.56 -0.82 -1.23
C ASN A 238 -13.17 -2.14 -0.74
N THR A 239 -13.54 -3.02 -1.66
CA THR A 239 -14.07 -4.36 -1.38
C THR A 239 -13.04 -5.30 -0.75
N LEU A 240 -11.77 -5.22 -1.18
CA LEU A 240 -10.69 -6.00 -0.58
C LEU A 240 -10.35 -5.46 0.82
N TYR A 241 -10.26 -4.14 0.98
CA TYR A 241 -9.92 -3.51 2.26
C TYR A 241 -10.98 -3.74 3.33
N ARG A 242 -12.28 -3.75 2.99
CA ARG A 242 -13.33 -4.16 3.95
C ARG A 242 -13.16 -5.61 4.42
N LYS A 243 -12.71 -6.51 3.55
CA LYS A 243 -12.47 -7.93 3.88
C LYS A 243 -11.21 -8.08 4.74
N ALA A 244 -10.17 -7.32 4.46
CA ALA A 244 -9.00 -7.22 5.32
C ALA A 244 -9.36 -6.69 6.73
N ALA A 245 -10.15 -5.62 6.81
CA ALA A 245 -10.61 -5.09 8.09
C ALA A 245 -11.45 -6.10 8.89
N GLN A 246 -12.30 -6.88 8.20
CA GLN A 246 -13.05 -7.97 8.82
C GLN A 246 -12.12 -9.08 9.34
N ALA A 247 -11.10 -9.46 8.57
CA ALA A 247 -10.09 -10.42 9.00
C ALA A 247 -9.30 -9.92 10.22
N GLY A 248 -9.13 -8.61 10.36
CA GLY A 248 -8.62 -7.93 11.55
C GLY A 248 -9.60 -7.88 12.74
N CYS A 249 -10.64 -8.71 12.76
CA CYS A 249 -11.65 -8.79 13.83
C CYS A 249 -12.38 -7.47 14.13
N VAL A 250 -12.59 -6.62 13.12
CA VAL A 250 -13.46 -5.44 13.23
C VAL A 250 -14.92 -5.85 12.98
N HIS A 251 -15.85 -5.34 13.78
CA HIS A 251 -17.27 -5.62 13.59
C HIS A 251 -17.79 -5.06 12.24
N PRO A 252 -18.59 -5.84 11.47
CA PRO A 252 -19.08 -5.41 10.15
C PRO A 252 -19.81 -4.07 10.09
N VAL A 253 -20.46 -3.64 11.17
CA VAL A 253 -21.18 -2.34 11.22
C VAL A 253 -20.25 -1.15 10.96
N HIS A 254 -19.05 -1.18 11.52
CA HIS A 254 -18.07 -0.08 11.38
C HIS A 254 -17.42 -0.11 10.00
N ILE A 255 -17.22 -1.32 9.48
CA ILE A 255 -16.68 -1.56 8.14
C ILE A 255 -17.68 -1.05 7.09
N ASP A 256 -18.96 -1.37 7.24
CA ASP A 256 -20.01 -0.97 6.31
C ASP A 256 -20.19 0.55 6.26
N GLU A 257 -20.22 1.23 7.42
CA GLU A 257 -20.30 2.70 7.49
C GLU A 257 -19.15 3.36 6.72
N LEU A 258 -17.92 2.86 6.88
CA LEU A 258 -16.74 3.39 6.19
C LEU A 258 -16.76 3.07 4.70
N SER A 259 -17.04 1.81 4.34
CA SER A 259 -17.09 1.33 2.96
C SER A 259 -18.14 2.06 2.14
N CYS A 260 -19.35 2.28 2.68
CA CYS A 260 -20.43 3.02 2.03
C CYS A 260 -20.02 4.48 1.75
N ARG A 261 -19.33 5.12 2.69
CA ARG A 261 -18.82 6.49 2.51
C ARG A 261 -17.79 6.57 1.39
N PHE A 262 -16.90 5.58 1.30
CA PHE A 262 -15.91 5.48 0.23
C PHE A 262 -16.54 5.19 -1.12
N ALA A 263 -17.49 4.26 -1.21
CA ALA A 263 -18.20 3.98 -2.46
C ALA A 263 -18.83 5.25 -3.05
N LYS A 264 -19.52 6.05 -2.22
CA LYS A 264 -20.08 7.36 -2.65
C LYS A 264 -19.01 8.34 -3.11
N LYS A 265 -17.84 8.36 -2.46
CA LYS A 265 -16.74 9.25 -2.85
C LYS A 265 -16.07 8.80 -4.15
N ILE A 266 -15.94 7.50 -4.38
CA ILE A 266 -15.34 6.92 -5.59
C ILE A 266 -16.10 7.34 -6.85
N GLU A 267 -17.43 7.39 -6.79
CA GLU A 267 -18.28 7.83 -7.91
C GLU A 267 -17.95 9.24 -8.41
N THR A 268 -17.45 10.10 -7.52
CA THR A 268 -17.12 11.52 -7.79
C THR A 268 -15.72 11.74 -8.36
N LEU A 269 -14.90 10.69 -8.46
CA LEU A 269 -13.51 10.82 -8.93
C LEU A 269 -13.46 10.99 -10.45
N MET A 270 -12.72 12.00 -10.92
CA MET A 270 -12.67 12.36 -12.35
C MET A 270 -11.32 12.05 -13.00
N THR A 271 -10.25 11.93 -12.22
CA THR A 271 -8.90 11.68 -12.73
C THR A 271 -8.20 10.52 -12.01
N LYS A 272 -7.23 9.89 -12.69
CA LYS A 272 -6.39 8.85 -12.09
C LYS A 272 -5.60 9.37 -10.88
N THR A 273 -5.05 10.58 -10.97
CA THR A 273 -4.29 11.21 -9.87
C THR A 273 -5.14 11.41 -8.61
N GLU A 274 -6.41 11.81 -8.77
CA GLU A 274 -7.34 11.89 -7.64
C GLU A 274 -7.63 10.53 -7.03
N ALA A 275 -7.82 9.51 -7.88
CA ALA A 275 -8.06 8.14 -7.44
C ALA A 275 -6.86 7.57 -6.67
N ASP A 276 -5.65 7.75 -7.17
CA ASP A 276 -4.41 7.32 -6.52
C ASP A 276 -4.26 7.96 -5.13
N ARG A 277 -4.47 9.29 -5.03
CA ARG A 277 -4.45 10.00 -3.74
C ARG A 277 -5.54 9.48 -2.80
N PHE A 278 -6.74 9.24 -3.32
CA PHE A 278 -7.84 8.72 -2.52
C PHE A 278 -7.61 7.28 -2.05
N ASN A 279 -6.90 6.46 -2.83
CA ASN A 279 -6.54 5.10 -2.43
C ASN A 279 -5.67 5.09 -1.17
N LEU A 280 -4.65 5.96 -1.12
CA LEU A 280 -3.84 6.16 0.07
C LEU A 280 -4.68 6.58 1.28
N GLU A 281 -5.67 7.45 1.08
CA GLU A 281 -6.61 7.84 2.14
C GLU A 281 -7.45 6.65 2.65
N MET A 282 -7.98 5.83 1.73
CA MET A 282 -8.74 4.63 2.09
C MET A 282 -7.87 3.67 2.92
N ILE A 283 -6.65 3.36 2.47
CA ILE A 283 -5.71 2.48 3.19
C ILE A 283 -5.48 2.99 4.62
N ARG A 284 -5.17 4.28 4.77
CA ARG A 284 -4.93 4.89 6.09
C ARG A 284 -6.16 4.76 6.99
N LYS A 285 -7.34 5.07 6.47
CA LYS A 285 -8.59 5.03 7.24
C LYS A 285 -9.01 3.61 7.60
N TYR A 286 -8.80 2.62 6.74
CA TYR A 286 -9.01 1.21 7.08
C TYR A 286 -8.03 0.72 8.15
N CYS A 287 -6.74 1.09 8.06
CA CYS A 287 -5.78 0.77 9.12
C CYS A 287 -6.17 1.41 10.46
N MET A 288 -6.63 2.66 10.46
CA MET A 288 -7.14 3.33 11.66
C MET A 288 -8.40 2.66 12.19
N LEU A 289 -9.30 2.22 11.32
CA LEU A 289 -10.51 1.48 11.70
C LEU A 289 -10.13 0.20 12.48
N VAL A 290 -9.17 -0.56 11.94
CA VAL A 290 -8.65 -1.76 12.61
C VAL A 290 -7.99 -1.41 13.93
N ARG A 291 -7.10 -0.42 13.99
CA ARG A 291 -6.48 -0.01 15.27
C ARG A 291 -7.49 0.39 16.35
N ASN A 292 -8.62 0.97 15.97
CA ASN A 292 -9.59 1.51 16.91
C ASN A 292 -10.65 0.49 17.36
N TYR A 293 -10.98 -0.48 16.49
CA TYR A 293 -12.11 -1.40 16.69
C TYR A 293 -11.75 -2.88 16.58
N SER A 294 -10.50 -3.22 16.29
CA SER A 294 -10.07 -4.62 16.26
C SER A 294 -10.20 -5.22 17.65
N LEU A 295 -10.84 -6.38 17.69
CA LEU A 295 -10.91 -7.21 18.89
C LEU A 295 -9.97 -8.42 18.81
N GLN A 296 -8.97 -8.34 17.94
CA GLN A 296 -7.97 -9.38 17.78
C GLN A 296 -7.16 -9.55 19.07
N GLY A 297 -7.00 -10.81 19.49
CA GLY A 297 -6.32 -11.15 20.75
C GLY A 297 -7.23 -11.26 21.97
N TYR A 298 -8.49 -10.80 21.90
CA TYR A 298 -9.48 -11.04 22.95
C TYR A 298 -10.18 -12.39 22.77
N SER A 299 -10.65 -12.97 23.87
CA SER A 299 -11.41 -14.22 23.83
C SER A 299 -12.73 -14.04 23.08
N PRO A 300 -13.24 -15.08 22.39
CA PRO A 300 -14.49 -14.97 21.64
C PRO A 300 -15.68 -14.47 22.47
N LEU A 301 -15.70 -14.76 23.78
CA LEU A 301 -16.72 -14.25 24.69
C LEU A 301 -16.60 -12.74 24.88
N VAL A 302 -15.41 -12.21 25.16
CA VAL A 302 -15.18 -10.77 25.31
C VAL A 302 -15.50 -10.04 24.00
N GLN A 303 -15.10 -10.61 22.85
CA GLN A 303 -15.44 -10.02 21.54
C GLN A 303 -16.95 -9.87 21.36
N LYS A 304 -17.73 -10.92 21.65
CA LYS A 304 -19.20 -10.89 21.56
C LYS A 304 -19.81 -9.85 22.51
N VAL A 305 -19.33 -9.79 23.75
CA VAL A 305 -19.81 -8.85 24.76
C VAL A 305 -19.53 -7.41 24.34
N VAL A 306 -18.32 -7.11 23.85
CA VAL A 306 -17.97 -5.77 23.35
C VAL A 306 -18.87 -5.38 22.17
N ASN A 307 -19.02 -6.25 21.17
CA ASN A 307 -19.89 -5.99 20.03
C ASN A 307 -21.35 -5.77 20.45
N HIS A 308 -21.86 -6.57 21.40
CA HIS A 308 -23.22 -6.39 21.91
C HIS A 308 -23.38 -5.04 22.59
N ILE A 309 -22.42 -4.61 23.42
CA ILE A 309 -22.45 -3.30 24.07
C ILE A 309 -22.45 -2.19 23.01
N ASP A 310 -21.53 -2.23 22.06
CA ASP A 310 -21.34 -1.15 21.08
C ASP A 310 -22.54 -0.99 20.13
N LEU A 311 -23.25 -2.10 19.86
CA LEU A 311 -24.46 -2.10 19.00
C LEU A 311 -25.75 -1.78 19.75
N ASN A 312 -25.80 -1.98 21.07
CA ASN A 312 -27.04 -1.95 21.85
C ASN A 312 -26.95 -1.00 23.05
N LEU A 313 -26.38 0.20 22.84
CA LEU A 313 -26.14 1.17 23.93
C LEU A 313 -27.41 1.59 24.70
N MET A 314 -28.57 1.56 24.04
CA MET A 314 -29.87 1.86 24.65
C MET A 314 -30.40 0.77 25.59
N SER A 315 -29.94 -0.47 25.43
CA SER A 315 -30.45 -1.62 26.18
C SER A 315 -29.91 -1.66 27.62
N ASP A 316 -30.49 -2.54 28.45
CA ASP A 316 -29.96 -2.82 29.79
C ASP A 316 -28.69 -3.70 29.69
N LEU A 317 -27.55 -3.03 29.66
CA LEU A 317 -26.21 -3.61 29.58
C LEU A 317 -25.61 -3.92 30.96
N SER A 318 -26.45 -4.24 31.96
CA SER A 318 -25.95 -4.70 33.26
C SER A 318 -25.15 -6.00 33.14
N LEU A 319 -24.15 -6.17 34.04
CA LEU A 319 -23.33 -7.39 34.08
C LEU A 319 -24.18 -8.66 34.19
N ARG A 320 -25.28 -8.60 34.96
CA ARG A 320 -26.19 -9.73 35.15
C ARG A 320 -26.87 -10.12 33.83
N ASN A 321 -27.35 -9.15 33.06
CA ASN A 321 -28.02 -9.43 31.79
C ASN A 321 -27.05 -9.94 30.74
N LEU A 322 -25.87 -9.31 30.61
CA LEU A 322 -24.84 -9.79 29.69
C LEU A 322 -24.39 -11.22 30.04
N ALA A 323 -24.23 -11.53 31.33
CA ALA A 323 -23.89 -12.87 31.77
C ALA A 323 -24.99 -13.90 31.45
N ALA A 324 -26.26 -13.53 31.66
CA ALA A 324 -27.39 -14.39 31.33
C ALA A 324 -27.51 -14.64 29.81
N GLU A 325 -27.38 -13.59 28.99
CA GLU A 325 -27.43 -13.65 27.53
C GLU A 325 -26.40 -14.62 26.96
N TYR A 326 -25.18 -14.60 27.49
CA TYR A 326 -24.10 -15.47 27.05
C TYR A 326 -23.97 -16.77 27.85
N CYS A 327 -24.94 -17.08 28.72
CA CYS A 327 -24.99 -18.30 29.52
C CYS A 327 -23.71 -18.52 30.37
N VAL A 328 -23.18 -17.45 30.98
CA VAL A 328 -21.97 -17.50 31.82
C VAL A 328 -22.22 -16.96 33.23
N ASN A 329 -21.35 -17.33 34.17
CA ASN A 329 -21.41 -16.78 35.51
C ASN A 329 -21.01 -15.29 35.52
N PRO A 330 -21.75 -14.39 36.20
CA PRO A 330 -21.42 -12.95 36.26
C PRO A 330 -20.02 -12.64 36.80
N SER A 331 -19.56 -13.38 37.82
CA SER A 331 -18.23 -13.19 38.42
C SER A 331 -17.13 -13.58 37.44
N TYR A 332 -17.35 -14.65 36.67
CA TYR A 332 -16.44 -15.07 35.61
C TYR A 332 -16.35 -14.03 34.50
N LEU A 333 -17.49 -13.56 33.99
CA LEU A 333 -17.53 -12.53 32.93
C LEU A 333 -16.85 -11.23 33.37
N SER A 334 -17.13 -10.77 34.59
CA SER A 334 -16.50 -9.55 35.15
C SER A 334 -14.97 -9.68 35.24
N SER A 335 -14.49 -10.82 35.75
CA SER A 335 -13.06 -11.08 35.92
C SER A 335 -12.35 -11.21 34.57
N LEU A 336 -12.94 -11.94 33.63
CA LEU A 336 -12.40 -12.12 32.28
C LEU A 336 -12.35 -10.79 31.52
N PHE A 337 -13.44 -10.05 31.51
CA PHE A 337 -13.52 -8.76 30.81
C PHE A 337 -12.53 -7.76 31.40
N LYS A 338 -12.42 -7.66 32.73
CA LYS A 338 -11.44 -6.78 33.37
C LYS A 338 -10.00 -7.19 33.10
N LYS A 339 -9.71 -8.50 33.05
CA LYS A 339 -8.39 -9.03 32.72
C LYS A 339 -7.98 -8.68 31.29
N GLU A 340 -8.89 -8.81 30.33
CA GLU A 340 -8.62 -8.59 28.92
C GLU A 340 -8.68 -7.12 28.52
N MET A 341 -9.74 -6.40 28.91
CA MET A 341 -9.99 -5.01 28.51
C MET A 341 -9.37 -3.97 29.46
N SER A 342 -8.79 -4.41 30.57
CA SER A 342 -8.23 -3.54 31.63
C SER A 342 -9.23 -2.56 32.27
N VAL A 343 -10.52 -2.66 31.96
CA VAL A 343 -11.60 -1.83 32.50
C VAL A 343 -12.80 -2.70 32.89
N THR A 344 -13.66 -2.21 33.77
CA THR A 344 -14.90 -2.92 34.10
C THR A 344 -15.94 -2.76 32.99
N ILE A 345 -16.87 -3.71 32.88
CA ILE A 345 -17.98 -3.64 31.92
C ILE A 345 -18.79 -2.35 32.09
N THR A 346 -19.13 -1.98 33.33
CA THR A 346 -19.88 -0.74 33.61
C THR A 346 -19.11 0.51 33.17
N ALA A 347 -17.79 0.55 33.38
CA ALA A 347 -16.96 1.66 32.92
C ALA A 347 -16.91 1.72 31.39
N TYR A 348 -16.75 0.57 30.73
CA TYR A 348 -16.76 0.47 29.27
C TYR A 348 -18.09 0.94 28.66
N VAL A 349 -19.23 0.43 29.17
CA VAL A 349 -20.57 0.85 28.72
C VAL A 349 -20.72 2.37 28.85
N ASN A 350 -20.40 2.95 30.01
CA ASN A 350 -20.49 4.39 30.21
C ASN A 350 -19.58 5.16 29.24
N GLN A 351 -18.37 4.68 28.99
CA GLN A 351 -17.45 5.31 28.03
C GLN A 351 -18.04 5.32 26.62
N GLN A 352 -18.62 4.21 26.16
CA GLN A 352 -19.22 4.12 24.82
C GLN A 352 -20.48 4.99 24.69
N ARG A 353 -21.32 5.01 25.73
CA ARG A 353 -22.48 5.92 25.80
C ARG A 353 -22.05 7.39 25.73
N MET A 354 -20.97 7.77 26.43
CA MET A 354 -20.45 9.14 26.35
C MET A 354 -19.88 9.49 24.97
N LYS A 355 -19.16 8.56 24.32
CA LYS A 355 -18.69 8.77 22.94
C LYS A 355 -19.86 9.02 21.98
N GLN A 356 -20.93 8.23 22.08
CA GLN A 356 -22.12 8.41 21.25
C GLN A 356 -22.84 9.73 21.57
N ALA A 357 -22.95 10.10 22.85
CA ALA A 357 -23.54 11.37 23.26
C ALA A 357 -22.77 12.57 22.71
N ILE A 358 -21.43 12.52 22.74
CA ILE A 358 -20.57 13.54 22.12
C ILE A 358 -20.83 13.60 20.62
N ARG A 359 -20.95 12.47 19.92
CA ARG A 359 -21.28 12.44 18.49
C ARG A 359 -22.61 13.16 18.23
N TYR A 360 -23.68 12.83 18.96
CA TYR A 360 -24.98 13.50 18.81
C TYR A 360 -24.91 15.00 19.10
N LEU A 361 -24.19 15.43 20.14
CA LEU A 361 -24.03 16.87 20.43
C LEU A 361 -23.31 17.64 19.31
N ASN A 362 -22.39 17.00 18.57
CA ASN A 362 -21.68 17.62 17.46
C ASN A 362 -22.46 17.59 16.13
N THR A 363 -23.31 16.58 15.93
CA THR A 363 -23.96 16.34 14.63
C THR A 363 -25.45 16.64 14.62
N SER A 364 -26.06 16.96 15.77
CA SER A 364 -27.50 17.21 15.85
C SER A 364 -27.87 18.29 16.88
N ASN A 365 -29.08 18.82 16.70
CA ASN A 365 -29.71 19.78 17.60
C ASN A 365 -30.64 19.11 18.64
N MET A 366 -30.50 17.79 18.86
CA MET A 366 -31.38 17.03 19.76
C MET A 366 -31.29 17.56 21.20
N GLN A 367 -32.41 17.65 21.93
CA GLN A 367 -32.40 18.08 23.32
C GLN A 367 -31.54 17.14 24.20
N ILE A 368 -30.86 17.69 25.21
CA ILE A 368 -29.93 16.93 26.07
C ILE A 368 -30.62 15.73 26.74
N GLN A 369 -31.87 15.89 27.15
CA GLN A 369 -32.68 14.83 27.73
C GLN A 369 -32.92 13.67 26.74
N ASN A 370 -33.18 13.99 25.47
CA ASN A 370 -33.36 12.97 24.42
C ASN A 370 -32.03 12.28 24.12
N ILE A 371 -30.92 13.02 24.07
CA ILE A 371 -29.58 12.44 23.91
C ILE A 371 -29.27 11.47 25.04
N ALA A 372 -29.57 11.83 26.29
CA ALA A 372 -29.38 10.94 27.44
C ALA A 372 -30.18 9.63 27.30
N ALA A 373 -31.46 9.74 26.91
CA ALA A 373 -32.31 8.57 26.67
C ALA A 373 -31.81 7.69 25.50
N ASP A 374 -31.40 8.30 24.39
CA ASP A 374 -30.94 7.60 23.18
C ASP A 374 -29.55 6.94 23.35
N VAL A 375 -28.81 7.30 24.39
CA VAL A 375 -27.60 6.57 24.81
C VAL A 375 -27.88 5.60 25.97
N GLY A 376 -29.14 5.36 26.33
CA GLY A 376 -29.53 4.39 27.36
C GLY A 376 -29.37 4.86 28.80
N ILE A 377 -29.37 6.17 29.06
CA ILE A 377 -29.31 6.76 30.40
C ILE A 377 -30.57 7.60 30.65
N SER A 378 -31.54 7.02 31.33
CA SER A 378 -32.82 7.69 31.63
C SER A 378 -32.69 8.84 32.64
N ASP A 379 -31.74 8.76 33.57
CA ASP A 379 -31.47 9.82 34.56
C ASP A 379 -30.54 10.89 33.96
N VAL A 380 -31.13 12.04 33.62
CA VAL A 380 -30.42 13.19 33.03
C VAL A 380 -29.37 13.80 33.98
N ASN A 381 -29.59 13.73 35.30
CA ASN A 381 -28.62 14.25 36.28
C ASN A 381 -27.40 13.33 36.35
N TYR A 382 -27.63 12.02 36.34
CA TYR A 382 -26.57 11.02 36.26
C TYR A 382 -25.79 11.13 34.94
N PHE A 383 -26.50 11.26 33.82
CA PHE A 383 -25.90 11.53 32.50
C PHE A 383 -25.00 12.78 32.54
N SER A 384 -25.50 13.90 33.07
CA SER A 384 -24.75 15.15 33.12
C SER A 384 -23.48 15.05 33.96
N LYS A 385 -23.53 14.31 35.09
CA LYS A 385 -22.35 14.02 35.92
C LYS A 385 -21.32 13.16 35.17
N LEU A 386 -21.76 12.09 34.50
CA LEU A 386 -20.88 11.25 33.69
C LEU A 386 -20.25 12.03 32.53
N PHE A 387 -21.04 12.84 31.84
CA PHE A 387 -20.58 13.65 30.72
C PHE A 387 -19.54 14.68 31.17
N LYS A 388 -19.78 15.36 32.30
CA LYS A 388 -18.81 16.29 32.90
C LYS A 388 -17.53 15.58 33.33
N LYS A 389 -17.63 14.38 33.89
CA LYS A 389 -16.45 13.56 34.21
C LYS A 389 -15.65 13.18 32.96
N ALA A 390 -16.32 12.89 31.85
CA ALA A 390 -15.67 12.46 30.61
C ALA A 390 -15.05 13.62 29.81
N THR A 391 -15.68 14.81 29.82
CA THR A 391 -15.32 15.93 28.93
C THR A 391 -14.81 17.18 29.66
N GLY A 392 -14.93 17.21 30.99
CA GLY A 392 -14.66 18.38 31.83
C GLY A 392 -15.77 19.43 31.85
N LYS A 393 -16.80 19.30 31.01
CA LYS A 393 -17.91 20.28 30.85
C LYS A 393 -19.27 19.60 30.96
N THR A 394 -20.29 20.32 31.39
CA THR A 394 -21.67 19.81 31.31
C THR A 394 -22.11 19.70 29.84
N PRO A 395 -23.10 18.85 29.51
CA PRO A 395 -23.61 18.75 28.14
C PRO A 395 -24.07 20.10 27.56
N SER A 396 -24.68 20.96 28.38
CA SER A 396 -25.11 22.31 28.00
C SER A 396 -23.93 23.21 27.66
N GLU A 397 -22.94 23.29 28.55
CA GLU A 397 -21.70 24.06 28.34
C GLU A 397 -20.95 23.57 27.09
N TYR A 398 -20.92 22.25 26.86
CA TYR A 398 -20.27 21.66 25.70
C TYR A 398 -20.97 22.06 24.39
N ARG A 399 -22.31 22.07 24.37
CA ARG A 399 -23.08 22.49 23.19
C ARG A 399 -22.91 23.98 22.89
N GLU A 400 -22.95 24.82 23.90
CA GLU A 400 -22.72 26.26 23.73
C GLU A 400 -21.36 26.54 23.07
N LEU A 401 -20.32 25.84 23.51
CA LEU A 401 -18.98 25.94 22.93
C LEU A 401 -18.91 25.52 21.45
N ILE A 402 -19.67 24.50 21.05
CA ILE A 402 -19.75 24.09 19.63
C ILE A 402 -20.43 25.16 18.79
N LEU A 403 -21.54 25.72 19.28
CA LEU A 403 -22.31 26.75 18.56
C LEU A 403 -21.48 28.02 18.35
N VAL A 404 -20.74 28.47 19.37
CA VAL A 404 -19.84 29.63 19.26
C VAL A 404 -18.73 29.39 18.22
N ARG A 405 -18.18 28.18 18.13
CA ARG A 405 -17.15 27.83 17.13
C ARG A 405 -17.67 27.71 15.70
N THR A 406 -18.97 27.57 15.51
CA THR A 406 -19.60 27.41 14.18
C THR A 406 -20.10 28.76 13.63
N GLN A 407 -20.08 29.82 14.44
CA GLN A 407 -20.50 31.19 14.07
C GLN A 407 -19.31 32.14 13.78
N LEU A 408 -18.07 31.66 13.94
CA LEU A 408 -16.83 32.31 13.52
C LEU A 408 -16.31 31.59 12.28
#